data_AF-A0A2D6IVR7-F1
#
_entry.id   AF-A0A2D6IVR7-F1
#
_cell.length_a   1.000
_cell.length_b   1.000
_cell.length_c   1.000
_cell.angle_alpha   90.00
_cell.angle_beta   90.00
_cell.angle_gamma   90.00
#
_symmetry.space_group_name_H-M   'P 1'
#
loop_
_entity.id
_entity.type
_entity.pdbx_description
1 polymer ?
#
loop_
_entity_poly.entity_id
_entity_poly.type
_entity_poly.pdbx_seq_one_letter_code
_entity_poly.pdbx_strand_id
1 'polypeptide(L)'
;MAFLVVIALSSLSTAFAESLIIENIDKSSAAMTVRPNRGMSMDTVESKWGKPDIKRNSVGDPPISRWEYSTFVVYFEYHNVIHAVVKH
;
A
#
# COMPACT_ATOMS: atom_id res chain seq x y z
N MET A 1 43.43 44.62 -22.67
CA MET A 1 42.04 44.66 -22.17
C MET A 1 41.12 44.24 -23.31
N ALA A 2 40.73 42.97 -23.34
CA ALA A 2 39.66 42.44 -24.18
C ALA A 2 39.07 41.21 -23.49
N PHE A 3 37.75 41.10 -23.58
CA PHE A 3 36.81 40.39 -22.71
C PHE A 3 36.86 38.85 -22.78
N LEU A 4 36.85 38.23 -21.59
CA LEU A 4 36.03 37.10 -21.12
C LEU A 4 35.30 36.22 -22.17
N VAL A 5 35.62 34.91 -22.20
CA VAL A 5 34.74 33.85 -22.72
C VAL A 5 34.73 32.67 -21.74
N VAL A 6 33.56 32.45 -21.15
CA VAL A 6 33.18 31.32 -20.28
C VAL A 6 32.74 30.15 -21.14
N ILE A 7 33.22 28.93 -20.90
CA ILE A 7 32.38 27.72 -21.10
C ILE A 7 32.73 26.71 -20.00
N ALA A 8 31.84 26.62 -19.01
CA ALA A 8 31.77 25.55 -18.04
C ALA A 8 31.19 24.30 -18.73
N LEU A 9 31.97 23.22 -18.81
CA LEU A 9 31.49 21.93 -19.33
C LEU A 9 31.26 20.97 -18.15
N SER A 10 30.14 21.20 -17.46
CA SER A 10 29.64 20.32 -16.40
C SER A 10 29.24 18.97 -16.96
N SER A 11 29.69 17.90 -16.32
CA SER A 11 29.46 16.49 -16.63
C SER A 11 27.99 16.10 -16.51
N LEU A 12 27.35 15.73 -17.62
CA LEU A 12 26.05 15.05 -17.61
C LEU A 12 26.27 13.55 -17.34
N SER A 13 26.25 13.15 -16.07
CA SER A 13 26.02 11.74 -15.71
C SER A 13 24.53 11.45 -15.76
N THR A 14 24.06 10.81 -16.82
CA THR A 14 22.71 10.26 -16.89
C THR A 14 22.66 8.96 -16.08
N ALA A 15 22.11 9.02 -14.88
CA ALA A 15 21.76 7.83 -14.12
C ALA A 15 20.45 7.24 -14.68
N PHE A 16 20.50 5.98 -15.12
CA PHE A 16 19.31 5.22 -15.50
C PHE A 16 18.86 4.38 -14.30
N ALA A 17 17.62 4.56 -13.86
CA ALA A 17 17.01 3.73 -12.83
C ALA A 17 16.30 2.54 -13.49
N GLU A 18 16.81 1.33 -13.23
CA GLU A 18 16.18 0.07 -13.66
C GLU A 18 14.98 -0.22 -12.73
N SER A 19 13.77 -0.27 -13.29
CA SER A 19 12.56 -0.65 -12.55
C SER A 19 12.31 -2.15 -12.72
N LEU A 20 12.69 -2.94 -11.72
CA LEU A 20 12.38 -4.37 -11.69
C LEU A 20 10.90 -4.57 -11.34
N ILE A 21 10.07 -4.91 -12.33
CA ILE A 21 8.66 -5.29 -12.13
C ILE A 21 8.63 -6.76 -11.70
N ILE A 22 8.34 -7.02 -10.42
CA ILE A 22 8.12 -8.37 -9.91
C ILE A 22 6.67 -8.75 -10.24
N GLU A 23 6.46 -9.40 -11.39
CA GLU A 23 5.17 -9.99 -11.78
C GLU A 23 4.87 -11.27 -10.97
N ASN A 24 4.72 -11.18 -9.64
CA ASN A 24 4.20 -12.33 -8.90
C ASN A 24 3.62 -12.05 -7.50
N ILE A 25 2.74 -11.07 -7.33
CA ILE A 25 2.01 -10.89 -6.05
C ILE A 25 0.54 -11.34 -6.13
N ASP A 26 0.06 -11.85 -7.27
CA ASP A 26 -1.37 -12.13 -7.48
C ASP A 26 -1.75 -13.59 -7.77
N LYS A 27 -0.97 -14.59 -7.30
CA LYS A 27 -1.39 -16.00 -7.33
C LYS A 27 -1.93 -16.49 -5.99
N SER A 28 -2.94 -15.80 -5.50
CA SER A 28 -3.85 -16.29 -4.48
C SER A 28 -4.90 -17.22 -5.11
N SER A 29 -4.63 -18.52 -5.16
CA SER A 29 -5.56 -19.53 -5.71
C SER A 29 -5.74 -20.72 -4.77
N ALA A 30 -6.29 -20.47 -3.58
CA ALA A 30 -6.95 -21.49 -2.77
C ALA A 30 -8.03 -20.81 -1.90
N ALA A 31 -9.30 -20.97 -2.30
CA ALA A 31 -10.51 -20.42 -1.66
C ALA A 31 -10.61 -18.87 -1.61
N MET A 32 -10.99 -18.27 -2.75
CA MET A 32 -11.23 -16.82 -2.88
C MET A 32 -12.52 -16.38 -2.16
N THR A 33 -12.51 -16.38 -0.82
CA THR A 33 -13.39 -15.47 -0.07
C THR A 33 -13.02 -14.05 -0.48
N VAL A 34 -13.95 -13.34 -1.15
CA VAL A 34 -13.77 -11.96 -1.60
C VAL A 34 -13.45 -11.08 -0.39
N ARG A 35 -12.22 -10.56 -0.35
CA ARG A 35 -11.66 -9.80 0.77
C ARG A 35 -11.06 -8.48 0.28
N PRO A 36 -10.87 -7.49 1.17
CA PRO A 36 -10.17 -6.26 0.84
C PRO A 36 -8.75 -6.52 0.32
N ASN A 37 -8.42 -5.90 -0.80
CA ASN A 37 -7.05 -5.91 -1.33
C ASN A 37 -6.18 -4.91 -0.55
N ARG A 38 -4.87 -5.18 -0.51
CA ARG A 38 -3.88 -4.28 0.08
C ARG A 38 -3.92 -2.91 -0.63
N GLY A 39 -3.80 -1.84 0.15
CA GLY A 39 -3.86 -0.44 -0.32
C GLY A 39 -5.28 0.15 -0.43
N MET A 40 -6.33 -0.65 -0.28
CA MET A 40 -7.70 -0.13 -0.26
C MET A 40 -7.95 0.78 0.96
N SER A 41 -8.71 1.87 0.79
CA SER A 41 -9.03 2.76 1.91
C SER A 41 -10.10 2.16 2.84
N MET A 42 -10.10 2.56 4.11
CA MET A 42 -11.16 2.22 5.08
C MET A 42 -12.56 2.50 4.53
N ASP A 43 -12.78 3.66 3.91
CA ASP A 43 -14.08 4.03 3.33
C ASP A 43 -14.50 3.08 2.19
N THR A 44 -13.54 2.67 1.35
CA THR A 44 -13.82 1.72 0.26
C THR A 44 -14.16 0.34 0.82
N VAL A 45 -13.49 -0.07 1.91
CA VAL A 45 -13.82 -1.32 2.61
C VAL A 45 -15.21 -1.24 3.22
N GLU A 46 -15.54 -0.17 3.93
CA GLU A 46 -16.87 0.00 4.53
C GLU A 46 -17.97 0.09 3.47
N SER A 47 -17.71 0.71 2.33
CA SER A 47 -18.65 0.80 1.21
C SER A 47 -18.94 -0.57 0.57
N LYS A 48 -17.90 -1.42 0.42
CA LYS A 48 -18.03 -2.72 -0.26
C LYS A 48 -18.53 -3.85 0.65
N TRP A 49 -18.14 -3.85 1.93
CA TRP A 49 -18.48 -4.93 2.87
C TRP A 49 -19.43 -4.48 4.00
N GLY A 50 -19.81 -3.20 4.04
CA GLY A 50 -20.61 -2.63 5.13
C GLY A 50 -19.77 -2.32 6.37
N LYS A 51 -20.49 -1.98 7.45
CA LYS A 51 -19.87 -1.72 8.76
C LYS A 51 -19.29 -3.02 9.33
N PRO A 52 -18.08 -2.99 9.90
CA PRO A 52 -17.53 -4.15 10.59
C PRO A 52 -18.29 -4.44 11.88
N ASP A 53 -18.25 -5.70 12.32
CA ASP A 53 -18.82 -6.15 13.59
C ASP A 53 -18.06 -5.54 14.77
N ILE A 54 -16.73 -5.42 14.65
CA ILE A 54 -15.85 -4.87 15.68
C ILE A 54 -14.82 -3.95 15.04
N LYS A 55 -14.67 -2.73 15.57
CA LYS A 55 -13.52 -1.84 15.30
C LYS A 55 -12.60 -1.81 16.52
N ARG A 56 -11.36 -2.28 16.37
CA ARG A 56 -10.31 -2.15 17.38
C ARG A 56 -9.50 -0.89 17.08
N ASN A 57 -9.27 -0.09 18.12
CA ASN A 57 -8.45 1.10 18.06
C ASN A 57 -7.03 0.77 17.58
N SER A 58 -6.36 1.77 17.01
CA SER A 58 -4.98 1.63 16.58
C SER A 58 -4.03 1.43 17.77
N VAL A 59 -2.97 0.65 17.53
CA VAL A 59 -1.85 0.45 18.47
C VAL A 59 -0.53 0.63 17.74
N GLY A 60 0.48 1.17 18.45
CA GLY A 60 1.85 1.32 17.95
C GLY A 60 2.11 2.55 17.07
N ASP A 61 3.34 2.61 16.55
CA ASP A 61 3.81 3.57 15.55
C ASP A 61 4.64 2.78 14.50
N PRO A 62 4.17 2.65 13.24
CA PRO A 62 2.95 3.28 12.69
C PRO A 62 1.67 2.70 13.30
N PRO A 63 0.57 3.48 13.35
CA PRO A 63 -0.66 3.05 13.99
C PRO A 63 -1.36 1.95 13.19
N ILE A 64 -1.53 0.78 13.80
CA ILE A 64 -2.24 -0.35 13.17
C ILE A 64 -3.60 -0.55 13.85
N SER A 65 -4.67 -0.36 13.09
CA SER A 65 -6.04 -0.67 13.51
C SER A 65 -6.53 -1.99 12.90
N ARG A 66 -7.53 -2.60 13.54
CA ARG A 66 -8.09 -3.89 13.11
C ARG A 66 -9.60 -3.81 13.09
N TRP A 67 -10.21 -4.13 11.96
CA TRP A 67 -11.66 -4.31 11.86
C TRP A 67 -11.98 -5.78 11.63
N GLU A 68 -13.04 -6.25 12.28
CA GLU A 68 -13.51 -7.62 12.17
C GLU A 68 -14.85 -7.66 11.45
N TYR A 69 -14.94 -8.51 10.44
CA TYR A 69 -16.16 -8.87 9.73
C TYR A 69 -16.54 -10.32 10.05
N SER A 70 -17.71 -10.75 9.62
CA SER A 70 -18.19 -12.11 9.85
C SER A 70 -17.22 -13.19 9.34
N THR A 71 -16.62 -12.99 8.16
CA THR A 71 -15.79 -14.01 7.49
C THR A 71 -14.29 -13.72 7.47
N PHE A 72 -13.88 -12.49 7.80
CA PHE A 72 -12.47 -12.08 7.77
C PHE A 72 -12.17 -10.97 8.76
N VAL A 73 -10.88 -10.74 8.99
CA VAL A 73 -10.33 -9.63 9.75
C VAL A 73 -9.41 -8.84 8.83
N VAL A 74 -9.59 -7.51 8.80
CA VAL A 74 -8.77 -6.60 8.01
C VAL A 74 -7.97 -5.68 8.92
N TYR A 75 -6.72 -5.47 8.55
CA TYR A 75 -5.75 -4.65 9.26
C TYR A 75 -5.44 -3.43 8.42
N PHE A 76 -5.41 -2.26 9.06
CA PHE A 76 -5.10 -1.00 8.42
C PHE A 76 -3.93 -0.34 9.11
N GLU A 77 -3.03 0.22 8.31
CA GLU A 77 -2.09 1.23 8.77
C GLU A 77 -2.64 2.60 8.33
N TYR A 78 -2.79 3.52 9.28
CA TYR A 78 -3.57 4.75 9.06
C TYR A 78 -4.96 4.44 8.51
N HIS A 79 -5.19 4.70 7.22
CA HIS A 79 -6.46 4.51 6.52
C HIS A 79 -6.42 3.42 5.44
N ASN A 80 -5.27 2.75 5.24
CA ASN A 80 -5.04 1.86 4.12
C ASN A 80 -4.92 0.41 4.59
N VAL A 81 -5.54 -0.52 3.86
CA VAL A 81 -5.43 -1.96 4.12
C VAL A 81 -3.97 -2.38 3.96
N ILE A 82 -3.42 -2.99 4.99
CA ILE A 82 -2.12 -3.66 4.92
C ILE A 82 -2.28 -5.18 4.80
N HIS A 83 -3.34 -5.76 5.36
CA HIS A 83 -3.57 -7.20 5.31
C HIS A 83 -5.03 -7.60 5.59
N ALA A 84 -5.49 -8.74 5.04
CA ALA A 84 -6.82 -9.30 5.29
C ALA A 84 -6.76 -10.83 5.45
N VAL A 85 -7.23 -11.34 6.60
CA VAL A 85 -7.11 -12.75 7.02
C VAL A 85 -8.50 -13.37 7.17
N VAL A 86 -8.72 -14.58 6.66
CA VAL A 86 -10.00 -15.30 6.86
C VAL A 86 -10.09 -15.84 8.28
N LYS A 87 -11.30 -15.81 8.84
CA LYS A 87 -11.61 -16.45 10.12
C LYS A 87 -11.78 -17.97 9.88
N HIS A 88 -11.18 -18.78 10.75
CA HIS A 88 -11.33 -20.24 10.75
C HIS A 88 -12.63 -20.68 11.43
#